data_AF-A0A7X7J2E0-F1
#
_entry.id   AF-A0A7X7J2E0-F1
#
_cell.length_a   1.000
_cell.length_b   1.000
_cell.length_c   1.000
_cell.angle_alpha   90.00
_cell.angle_beta   90.00
_cell.angle_gamma   90.00
#
_symmetry.space_group_name_H-M   'P 1'
#
loop_
_entity.id
_entity.type
_entity.pdbx_description
1 polymer ?
#
loop_
_entity_poly.entity_id
_entity_poly.type
_entity_poly.pdbx_seq_one_letter_code
_entity_poly.pdbx_strand_id
1 'polypeptide(L)'
;MKAFAGIGLLIFLVVLGYWLARTSTDTESRAVDIPIAFGNVAGGQVEMHVVVGIALANVSAAKERSLKPRDWNQWMRDHFLLTDPAGKKVDLSRQNNSKVIKPHEVAQLVGTEEFFMIAKLKSGQSYTFDYVADLATGKSYRCQVVAPATAEKARQFRFELLNAGR
;
A
#
# COMPACT_ATOMS: atom_id res chain seq x y z
N MET A 1 45.04 9.16 -30.19
CA MET A 1 43.92 8.19 -30.27
C MET A 1 43.35 7.72 -28.92
N LYS A 2 43.96 8.01 -27.75
CA LYS A 2 43.45 7.53 -26.45
C LYS A 2 42.37 8.43 -25.79
N ALA A 3 42.32 9.71 -26.13
CA ALA A 3 41.34 10.66 -25.56
C ALA A 3 39.91 10.45 -26.10
N PHE A 4 39.76 10.02 -27.36
CA PHE A 4 38.45 9.75 -27.97
C PHE A 4 37.75 8.53 -27.38
N ALA A 5 38.52 7.52 -26.94
CA ALA A 5 37.96 6.35 -26.26
C ALA A 5 37.41 6.68 -24.86
N GLY A 6 38.03 7.62 -24.15
CA GLY A 6 37.57 8.07 -22.82
C GLY A 6 36.27 8.87 -22.88
N ILE A 7 36.11 9.73 -23.89
CA ILE A 7 34.88 10.51 -24.09
C ILE A 7 33.72 9.59 -24.49
N GLY A 8 33.96 8.62 -25.38
CA GLY A 8 32.95 7.62 -25.75
C GLY A 8 32.44 6.80 -24.57
N LEU A 9 33.34 6.40 -23.66
CA LEU A 9 32.98 5.67 -22.44
C LEU A 9 32.15 6.53 -21.47
N LEU A 10 32.50 7.81 -21.31
CA LEU A 10 31.74 8.75 -20.47
C LEU A 10 30.33 8.97 -20.99
N ILE A 11 30.16 9.18 -22.30
CA ILE A 11 28.83 9.33 -22.91
C ILE A 11 28.01 8.04 -22.74
N PHE A 12 28.62 6.88 -22.95
CA PHE A 12 27.95 5.59 -22.76
C PHE A 12 27.48 5.40 -21.31
N LEU A 13 28.30 5.74 -20.32
CA LEU A 13 27.92 5.64 -18.90
C LEU A 13 26.80 6.62 -18.52
N VAL A 14 26.79 7.83 -19.08
CA VAL A 14 25.70 8.81 -18.86
C VAL A 14 24.40 8.33 -19.50
N VAL A 15 24.46 7.81 -20.73
CA VAL A 15 23.28 7.26 -21.42
C VAL A 15 22.77 6.02 -20.71
N LEU A 16 23.64 5.13 -20.27
CA LEU A 16 23.28 3.93 -19.52
C LEU A 16 22.68 4.29 -18.15
N GLY A 17 23.26 5.26 -17.44
CA GLY A 17 22.71 5.78 -16.19
C GLY A 17 21.33 6.41 -16.37
N TYR A 18 21.14 7.20 -17.43
CA TYR A 18 19.83 7.75 -17.79
C TYR A 18 18.82 6.67 -18.19
N TRP A 19 19.24 5.66 -18.94
CA TRP A 19 18.39 4.54 -19.36
C TRP A 19 17.98 3.67 -18.18
N LEU A 20 18.89 3.36 -17.25
CA LEU A 20 18.62 2.64 -16.01
C LEU A 20 17.72 3.45 -15.06
N ALA A 21 17.94 4.77 -14.97
CA ALA A 21 17.08 5.66 -14.17
C ALA A 21 15.65 5.72 -14.75
N ARG A 22 15.50 5.68 -16.08
CA ARG A 22 14.20 5.69 -16.76
C ARG A 22 13.47 4.33 -16.72
N THR A 23 14.20 3.23 -16.87
CA THR A 23 13.61 1.87 -16.79
C THR A 23 13.25 1.45 -15.37
N SER A 24 13.94 1.98 -14.36
CA SER A 24 13.53 1.81 -12.96
C SER A 24 12.26 2.58 -12.60
N THR A 25 11.89 3.62 -13.37
CA THR A 25 10.62 4.35 -13.19
C THR A 25 9.41 3.62 -13.79
N ASP A 26 9.63 2.74 -14.77
CA ASP A 26 8.58 2.02 -15.52
C ASP A 26 8.45 0.53 -15.17
N THR A 27 9.07 0.07 -14.08
CA THR A 27 8.69 -1.26 -13.56
C THR A 27 7.34 -1.11 -12.85
N GLU A 28 6.27 -1.12 -13.64
CA GLU A 28 4.91 -1.20 -13.12
C GLU A 28 4.80 -2.45 -12.25
N SER A 29 4.90 -2.28 -10.94
CA SER A 29 4.79 -3.42 -10.02
C SER A 29 3.40 -4.03 -10.21
N ARG A 30 3.39 -5.31 -10.62
CA ARG A 30 2.16 -6.11 -10.79
C ARG A 30 1.42 -6.34 -9.47
N ALA A 31 2.11 -6.16 -8.36
CA ALA A 31 1.52 -6.29 -7.03
C ALA A 31 2.10 -5.26 -6.05
N VAL A 32 1.35 -4.99 -4.98
CA VAL A 32 1.79 -4.22 -3.81
C VAL A 32 1.52 -5.06 -2.57
N ASP A 33 2.50 -5.17 -1.69
CA ASP A 33 2.34 -5.85 -0.41
C ASP A 33 1.95 -4.83 0.67
N ILE A 34 0.83 -5.09 1.34
CA ILE A 34 0.34 -4.25 2.44
C ILE A 34 0.18 -5.14 3.68
N PRO A 35 0.80 -4.79 4.82
CA PRO A 35 0.68 -5.59 6.02
C PRO A 35 -0.70 -5.46 6.66
N ILE A 36 -1.30 -6.60 7.00
CA ILE A 36 -2.57 -6.68 7.72
C ILE A 36 -2.41 -7.65 8.90
N ALA A 37 -3.00 -7.28 10.03
CA ALA A 37 -3.13 -8.11 11.23
C ALA A 37 -4.59 -8.20 11.67
N PHE A 38 -4.91 -9.19 12.49
CA PHE A 38 -6.24 -9.40 13.03
C PHE A 38 -6.19 -9.58 14.54
N GLY A 39 -7.04 -8.89 15.28
CA GLY A 39 -7.09 -9.04 16.74
C GLY A 39 -8.43 -8.68 17.35
N ASN A 40 -8.48 -8.67 18.69
CA ASN A 40 -9.69 -8.35 19.47
C ASN A 40 -10.94 -9.11 18.99
N VAL A 41 -10.84 -10.44 18.93
CA VAL A 41 -11.95 -11.30 18.52
C VAL A 41 -12.97 -11.39 19.65
N ALA A 42 -14.16 -10.82 19.44
CA ALA A 42 -15.25 -10.86 20.41
C ALA A 42 -16.61 -10.77 19.71
N GLY A 43 -17.60 -11.54 20.18
CA GLY A 43 -18.97 -11.45 19.68
C GLY A 43 -19.13 -11.75 18.18
N GLY A 44 -18.30 -12.64 17.62
CA GLY A 44 -18.29 -12.96 16.18
C GLY A 44 -17.69 -11.87 15.28
N GLN A 45 -17.01 -10.89 15.88
CA GLN A 45 -16.28 -9.85 15.17
C GLN A 45 -14.78 -9.97 15.44
N VAL A 46 -13.99 -9.49 14.49
CA VAL A 46 -12.54 -9.34 14.57
C VAL A 46 -12.14 -7.96 14.08
N GLU A 47 -11.19 -7.32 14.75
CA GLU A 47 -10.60 -6.08 14.28
C GLU A 47 -9.49 -6.38 13.27
N MET A 48 -9.63 -5.87 12.05
CA MET A 48 -8.57 -5.84 11.06
C MET A 48 -7.75 -4.57 11.25
N HIS A 49 -6.43 -4.71 11.32
CA HIS A 49 -5.46 -3.62 11.44
C HIS A 49 -4.57 -3.63 10.22
N VAL A 50 -4.55 -2.54 9.47
CA VAL A 50 -3.74 -2.37 8.26
C VAL A 50 -2.65 -1.35 8.56
N VAL A 51 -1.39 -1.68 8.25
CA VAL A 51 -0.27 -0.77 8.44
C VAL A 51 -0.07 0.05 7.17
N VAL A 52 -0.20 1.37 7.26
CA VAL A 52 0.15 2.28 6.17
C VAL A 52 1.55 2.81 6.45
N GLY A 53 2.53 2.32 5.68
CA GLY A 53 3.90 2.80 5.75
C GLY A 53 4.10 4.13 5.03
N ILE A 54 5.11 4.91 5.45
CA ILE A 54 5.49 6.18 4.81
C ILE A 54 5.77 5.98 3.31
N ALA A 55 6.43 4.87 2.94
CA ALA A 55 6.73 4.59 1.53
C ALA A 55 5.46 4.44 0.67
N LEU A 56 4.46 3.69 1.16
CA LEU A 56 3.18 3.51 0.47
C LEU A 56 2.43 4.85 0.33
N ALA A 57 2.42 5.63 1.41
CA ALA A 57 1.74 6.92 1.46
C ALA A 57 2.45 8.00 0.61
N ASN A 58 3.78 7.93 0.47
CA ASN A 58 4.54 8.89 -0.33
C ASN A 58 4.53 8.55 -1.83
N VAL A 59 4.49 7.28 -2.22
CA VAL A 59 4.42 6.89 -3.64
C VAL A 59 3.12 7.36 -4.28
N SER A 60 2.01 7.22 -3.56
CA SER A 60 0.70 7.72 -3.99
C SER A 60 0.67 9.24 -3.98
N ALA A 61 1.12 9.85 -2.89
CA ALA A 61 0.99 11.28 -2.74
C ALA A 61 2.03 12.12 -3.51
N ALA A 62 3.18 11.57 -3.91
CA ALA A 62 4.11 12.26 -4.83
C ALA A 62 3.48 12.51 -6.21
N LYS A 63 2.44 11.72 -6.56
CA LYS A 63 1.69 11.86 -7.81
C LYS A 63 0.47 12.78 -7.66
N GLU A 64 0.04 13.05 -6.42
CA GLU A 64 -0.99 14.04 -6.09
C GLU A 64 -0.35 15.44 -6.03
N ARG A 65 -0.58 16.28 -7.03
CA ARG A 65 0.03 17.62 -7.20
C ARG A 65 -0.37 18.69 -6.14
N SER A 66 -0.75 18.31 -4.92
CA SER A 66 -1.32 19.22 -3.93
C SER A 66 -0.28 19.88 -3.02
N LEU A 67 -0.28 21.22 -2.97
CA LEU A 67 0.50 22.08 -2.06
C LEU A 67 -0.15 22.29 -0.66
N LYS A 68 -1.21 21.54 -0.32
CA LYS A 68 -1.98 21.72 0.93
C LYS A 68 -1.59 20.69 2.00
N PRO A 69 -1.74 21.01 3.31
CA PRO A 69 -1.58 20.02 4.37
C PRO A 69 -2.52 18.82 4.14
N ARG A 70 -1.96 17.62 4.29
CA ARG A 70 -2.58 16.37 3.87
C ARG A 70 -3.70 15.98 4.85
N ASP A 71 -4.95 16.01 4.39
CA ASP A 71 -6.06 15.38 5.12
C ASP A 71 -5.97 13.87 4.92
N TRP A 72 -5.33 13.21 5.89
CA TRP A 72 -5.14 11.76 5.85
C TRP A 72 -6.44 10.95 5.87
N ASN A 73 -7.52 11.48 6.44
CA ASN A 73 -8.80 10.78 6.43
C ASN A 73 -9.44 10.85 5.04
N GLN A 74 -9.32 11.99 4.36
CA GLN A 74 -9.76 12.11 2.97
C GLN A 74 -8.91 11.22 2.06
N TRP A 75 -7.59 11.29 2.18
CA TRP A 75 -6.66 10.44 1.44
C TRP A 75 -6.99 8.95 1.63
N MET A 76 -7.22 8.50 2.87
CA MET A 76 -7.65 7.11 3.14
C MET A 76 -8.94 6.74 2.40
N ARG A 77 -9.95 7.62 2.37
CA ARG A 77 -11.22 7.36 1.67
C ARG A 77 -11.08 7.27 0.16
N ASP A 78 -10.14 8.02 -0.41
CA ASP A 78 -9.91 8.06 -1.85
C ASP A 78 -9.04 6.88 -2.31
N HIS A 79 -8.11 6.44 -1.47
CA HIS A 79 -7.15 5.40 -1.81
C HIS A 79 -7.57 3.99 -1.36
N PHE A 80 -8.45 3.85 -0.37
CA PHE A 80 -8.81 2.55 0.18
C PHE A 80 -10.31 2.29 0.17
N LEU A 81 -10.69 1.11 -0.30
CA LEU A 81 -12.06 0.63 -0.27
C LEU A 81 -12.10 -0.82 0.21
N LEU A 82 -12.75 -1.03 1.36
CA LEU A 82 -13.05 -2.37 1.86
C LEU A 82 -14.54 -2.65 1.65
N THR A 83 -14.87 -3.77 1.03
CA THR A 83 -16.25 -4.21 0.82
C THR A 83 -16.50 -5.60 1.38
N ASP A 84 -17.69 -5.79 1.93
CA ASP A 84 -18.18 -7.07 2.42
C ASP A 84 -18.63 -7.99 1.27
N PRO A 85 -19.02 -9.26 1.55
CA PRO A 85 -19.50 -10.18 0.51
C PRO A 85 -20.72 -9.69 -0.27
N ALA A 86 -21.51 -8.76 0.29
CA ALA A 86 -22.68 -8.18 -0.35
C ALA A 86 -22.32 -6.91 -1.17
N GLY A 87 -21.04 -6.55 -1.25
CA GLY A 87 -20.55 -5.36 -1.93
C GLY A 87 -20.75 -4.07 -1.13
N LYS A 88 -21.17 -4.15 0.14
CA LYS A 88 -21.34 -2.98 0.99
C LYS A 88 -19.99 -2.50 1.50
N LYS A 89 -19.78 -1.18 1.48
CA LYS A 89 -18.59 -0.54 2.07
C LYS A 89 -18.51 -0.80 3.57
N VAL A 90 -17.33 -1.22 4.02
CA VAL A 90 -16.94 -1.35 5.43
C VAL A 90 -16.13 -0.12 5.81
N ASP A 91 -16.46 0.48 6.95
CA ASP A 91 -15.76 1.67 7.43
C ASP A 91 -14.35 1.34 7.89
N LEU A 92 -13.40 2.14 7.38
CA LEU A 92 -12.01 2.17 7.81
C LEU A 92 -11.81 3.43 8.66
N SER A 93 -11.16 3.27 9.81
CA SER A 93 -10.85 4.38 10.72
C SER A 93 -9.34 4.53 10.89
N ARG A 94 -8.85 5.77 10.83
CA ARG A 94 -7.44 6.07 11.06
C ARG A 94 -7.12 6.04 12.55
N GLN A 95 -6.01 5.43 12.91
CA GLN A 95 -5.45 5.42 14.26
C GLN A 95 -3.94 5.65 14.22
N ASN A 96 -3.41 6.29 15.26
CA ASN A 96 -1.96 6.50 15.40
C ASN A 96 -1.25 5.27 16.00
N ASN A 97 -2.01 4.31 16.53
CA ASN A 97 -1.45 3.09 17.12
C ASN A 97 -2.33 1.87 16.80
N SER A 98 -1.71 0.70 16.84
CA SER A 98 -2.39 -0.59 16.80
C SER A 98 -2.30 -1.26 18.17
N LYS A 99 -3.40 -1.88 18.59
CA LYS A 99 -3.40 -2.76 19.78
C LYS A 99 -2.82 -4.15 19.48
N VAL A 100 -2.77 -4.51 18.20
CA VAL A 100 -2.40 -5.84 17.70
C VAL A 100 -0.94 -5.87 17.28
N ILE A 101 -0.50 -4.84 16.54
CA ILE A 101 0.84 -4.76 15.96
C ILE A 101 1.74 -3.94 16.87
N LYS A 102 2.84 -4.52 17.34
CA LYS A 102 3.80 -3.82 18.22
C LYS A 102 4.77 -2.97 17.41
N PRO A 103 5.28 -1.85 17.96
CA PRO A 103 6.19 -0.95 17.22
C PRO A 103 7.41 -1.64 16.60
N HIS A 104 8.00 -2.64 17.27
CA HIS A 104 9.15 -3.38 16.72
C HIS A 104 8.79 -4.29 15.53
N GLU A 105 7.53 -4.74 15.43
CA GLU A 105 7.04 -5.51 14.29
C GLU A 105 6.81 -4.59 13.08
N VAL A 106 6.36 -3.35 13.31
CA VAL A 106 6.15 -2.34 12.26
C VAL A 106 7.43 -2.06 11.48
N ALA A 107 8.56 -1.90 12.19
CA ALA A 107 9.86 -1.66 11.57
C ALA A 107 10.27 -2.77 10.59
N GLN A 108 9.89 -4.02 10.88
CA GLN A 108 10.15 -5.17 10.00
C GLN A 108 9.20 -5.25 8.80
N LEU A 109 7.99 -4.68 8.92
CA LEU A 109 6.94 -4.75 7.91
C LEU A 109 7.00 -3.61 6.90
N VAL A 110 7.20 -2.37 7.37
CA VAL A 110 7.11 -1.16 6.55
C VAL A 110 8.25 -0.17 6.79
N GLY A 111 9.18 -0.49 7.69
CA GLY A 111 10.23 0.42 8.14
C GLY A 111 9.70 1.51 9.07
N THR A 112 8.81 2.37 8.58
CA THR A 112 8.17 3.43 9.35
C THR A 112 6.70 3.54 8.97
N GLU A 113 5.83 3.44 9.96
CA GLU A 113 4.41 3.70 9.81
C GLU A 113 4.10 5.19 9.69
N GLU A 114 3.10 5.50 8.88
CA GLU A 114 2.45 6.81 8.87
C GLU A 114 1.20 6.78 9.77
N PHE A 115 0.41 5.70 9.67
CA PHE A 115 -0.71 5.40 10.57
C PHE A 115 -1.20 3.96 10.39
N PHE A 116 -2.18 3.59 11.19
CA PHE A 116 -2.94 2.35 11.06
C PHE A 116 -4.36 2.64 10.58
N MET A 117 -4.91 1.74 9.77
CA MET A 117 -6.34 1.71 9.48
C MET A 117 -6.97 0.54 10.22
N ILE A 118 -8.10 0.78 10.89
CA ILE A 118 -8.84 -0.24 11.62
C ILE A 118 -10.24 -0.39 11.04
N ALA A 119 -10.63 -1.64 10.77
CA ALA A 119 -12.01 -2.02 10.43
C ALA A 119 -12.50 -3.12 11.38
N LYS A 120 -13.81 -3.13 11.64
CA LYS A 120 -14.47 -4.23 12.37
C LYS A 120 -15.14 -5.16 11.36
N LEU A 121 -14.73 -6.42 11.36
CA LEU A 121 -15.18 -7.42 10.41
C LEU A 121 -15.95 -8.52 11.13
N LYS A 122 -16.95 -9.09 10.47
CA LYS A 122 -17.53 -10.38 10.90
C LYS A 122 -16.53 -11.50 10.61
N SER A 123 -16.24 -12.30 11.62
CA SER A 123 -15.32 -13.44 11.52
C SER A 123 -15.84 -14.48 10.52
N GLY A 124 -14.93 -15.12 9.80
CA GLY A 124 -15.20 -16.14 8.79
C GLY A 124 -15.69 -15.62 7.43
N GLN A 125 -15.86 -14.30 7.27
CA GLN A 125 -16.31 -13.71 6.00
C GLN A 125 -15.13 -13.27 5.12
N SER A 126 -15.32 -13.37 3.80
CA SER A 126 -14.38 -12.84 2.81
C SER A 126 -14.72 -11.40 2.47
N TYR A 127 -13.72 -10.55 2.39
CA TYR A 127 -13.83 -9.14 2.06
C TYR A 127 -12.96 -8.84 0.85
N THR A 128 -13.43 -7.91 0.02
CA THR A 128 -12.62 -7.36 -1.07
C THR A 128 -11.97 -6.09 -0.58
N PHE A 129 -10.65 -6.01 -0.69
CA PHE A 129 -9.89 -4.83 -0.28
C PHE A 129 -9.16 -4.25 -1.48
N ASP A 130 -9.55 -3.04 -1.86
CA ASP A 130 -8.98 -2.29 -2.97
C ASP A 130 -8.08 -1.15 -2.46
N TYR A 131 -6.97 -0.97 -3.17
CA TYR A 131 -6.04 0.13 -3.00
C TYR A 131 -5.83 0.84 -4.34
N VAL A 132 -6.15 2.13 -4.42
CA VAL A 132 -5.84 2.98 -5.57
C VAL A 132 -4.48 3.64 -5.31
N ALA A 133 -3.47 3.29 -6.08
CA ALA A 133 -2.12 3.86 -5.89
C ALA A 133 -1.99 5.25 -6.52
N ASP A 134 -2.79 5.54 -7.55
CA ASP A 134 -2.74 6.79 -8.30
C ASP A 134 -4.14 7.14 -8.79
N LEU A 135 -4.70 8.20 -8.21
CA LEU A 135 -6.05 8.68 -8.54
C LEU A 135 -6.14 9.25 -9.95
N ALA A 136 -5.03 9.74 -10.52
CA ALA A 136 -5.02 10.34 -11.85
C ALA A 136 -5.05 9.27 -12.95
N THR A 137 -4.32 8.17 -12.77
CA THR A 137 -4.29 7.05 -13.73
C THR A 137 -5.32 5.96 -13.43
N GLY A 138 -5.94 5.98 -12.25
CA GLY A 138 -6.85 4.93 -11.79
C GLY A 138 -6.14 3.60 -11.47
N LYS A 139 -4.80 3.62 -11.35
CA LYS A 139 -4.01 2.42 -11.08
C LYS A 139 -4.41 1.85 -9.72
N SER A 140 -5.04 0.68 -9.74
CA SER A 140 -5.65 0.07 -8.57
C SER A 140 -5.24 -1.39 -8.41
N TYR A 141 -5.17 -1.80 -7.16
CA TYR A 141 -4.79 -3.14 -6.74
C TYR A 141 -5.87 -3.72 -5.84
N ARG A 142 -6.04 -5.05 -5.86
CA ARG A 142 -7.05 -5.76 -5.08
C ARG A 142 -6.46 -6.96 -4.35
N CYS A 143 -6.93 -7.15 -3.13
CA CYS A 143 -6.71 -8.35 -2.34
C CYS A 143 -8.06 -8.91 -1.87
N GLN A 144 -8.17 -10.25 -1.82
CA GLN A 144 -9.24 -10.91 -1.10
C GLN A 144 -8.73 -11.26 0.30
N VAL A 145 -9.47 -10.84 1.32
CA VAL A 145 -9.08 -10.98 2.71
C VAL A 145 -10.17 -11.74 3.45
N VAL A 146 -9.83 -12.88 4.04
CA VAL A 146 -10.74 -13.62 4.92
C VAL A 146 -10.52 -13.16 6.34
N ALA A 147 -11.56 -12.64 6.98
CA ALA A 147 -11.51 -12.28 8.39
C ALA A 147 -11.42 -13.57 9.23
N PRO A 148 -10.33 -13.79 9.97
CA PRO A 148 -10.16 -15.04 10.70
C PRO A 148 -11.10 -15.13 11.90
N ALA A 149 -11.33 -16.36 12.35
CA ALA A 149 -12.07 -16.65 13.58
C ALA A 149 -11.22 -16.44 14.85
N THR A 150 -9.91 -16.26 14.70
CA THR A 150 -8.93 -16.07 15.77
C THR A 150 -8.03 -14.89 15.45
N ALA A 151 -7.36 -14.33 16.46
CA ALA A 151 -6.36 -13.30 16.22
C ALA A 151 -5.21 -13.86 15.36
N GLU A 152 -4.73 -13.06 14.41
CA GLU A 152 -3.58 -13.38 13.57
C GLU A 152 -2.58 -12.23 13.63
N LYS A 153 -1.30 -12.59 13.73
CA LYS A 153 -0.20 -11.62 13.67
C LYS A 153 -0.17 -10.92 12.31
N ALA A 154 0.48 -9.76 12.28
CA ALA A 154 0.70 -9.02 11.06
C ALA A 154 1.47 -9.87 10.04
N ARG A 155 0.99 -9.88 8.79
CA ARG A 155 1.68 -10.46 7.63
C ARG A 155 1.41 -9.62 6.39
N GLN A 156 2.27 -9.77 5.39
CA GLN A 156 2.10 -9.10 4.09
C GLN A 156 0.93 -9.74 3.32
N PHE A 157 -0.03 -8.92 2.91
CA PHE A 157 -1.08 -9.30 1.98
C PHE A 157 -0.74 -8.72 0.62
N ARG A 158 -0.75 -9.58 -0.39
CA ARG A 158 -0.41 -9.22 -1.77
C ARG A 158 -1.65 -8.72 -2.49
N PHE A 159 -1.60 -7.46 -2.92
CA PHE A 159 -2.65 -6.84 -3.73
C PHE A 159 -2.23 -6.90 -5.19
N GLU A 160 -3.02 -7.57 -6.01
CA GLU A 160 -2.75 -7.74 -7.44
C GLU A 160 -3.34 -6.58 -8.24
N LEU A 161 -2.64 -6.15 -9.28
CA LEU A 161 -3.08 -5.06 -10.16
C LEU A 161 -4.42 -5.43 -10.83
N LEU A 162 -5.44 -4.60 -10.62
CA LEU A 162 -6.76 -4.77 -11.24
C LEU A 162 -6.79 -4.28 -12.69
N ASN A 163 -6.14 -3.14 -12.94
CA ASN A 163 -6.01 -2.52 -14.25
C ASN A 163 -4.79 -1.58 -14.23
N ALA A 164 -3.82 -1.78 -15.14
CA ALA A 164 -2.96 -0.70 -15.58
C ALA A 164 -3.86 0.23 -16.42
N GLY A 165 -4.05 1.47 -16.00
CA GLY A 165 -4.83 2.44 -16.78
C GLY A 165 -4.36 2.44 -18.24
N ARG A 166 -5.32 2.36 -19.17
CA ARG A 166 -5.10 2.59 -20.60
C ARG A 166 -4.71 4.04 -20.88
#